data_AF-A0A9E3WTJ9-F1
#
_entry.id   AF-A0A9E3WTJ9-F1
#
_cell.length_a   1.000
_cell.length_b   1.000
_cell.length_c   1.000
_cell.angle_alpha   90.00
_cell.angle_beta   90.00
_cell.angle_gamma   90.00
#
_symmetry.space_group_name_H-M   'P 1'
#
loop_
_entity.id
_entity.type
_entity.pdbx_description
1 polymer ?
#
loop_
_entity_poly.entity_id
_entity_poly.type
_entity_poly.pdbx_seq_one_letter_code
_entity_poly.pdbx_strand_id
1 'polypeptide(L)'
;MHVGVQLHVGSTLRGAGMHTPLGRPATPADAFSKSVRHHEAALCLLFGFFNFCRKHIKPKTTPTVAAGLTDRIWTVWELLKAAAERY
;
A
#
# COMPACT_ATOMS: atom_id res chain seq x y z
N MET A 1 25.36 13.00 -43.86
CA MET A 1 25.70 11.86 -42.98
C MET A 1 25.02 12.10 -41.64
N HIS A 2 24.04 11.24 -41.34
CA HIS A 2 23.53 10.81 -40.03
C HIS A 2 23.61 11.80 -38.83
N VAL A 3 22.46 12.36 -38.39
CA VAL A 3 21.65 12.01 -37.18
C VAL A 3 22.44 12.10 -35.86
N GLY A 4 21.93 12.64 -34.75
CA GLY A 4 20.61 13.10 -34.36
C GLY A 4 20.70 13.49 -32.87
N VAL A 5 19.92 14.49 -32.47
CA VAL A 5 19.72 14.88 -31.07
C VAL A 5 19.19 13.67 -30.28
N GLN A 6 19.86 13.32 -29.19
CA GLN A 6 19.29 12.43 -28.17
C GLN A 6 19.67 12.96 -26.78
N LEU A 7 18.96 14.01 -26.35
CA LEU A 7 18.82 14.32 -24.93
C LEU A 7 17.95 13.21 -24.31
N HIS A 8 18.58 12.12 -23.87
CA HIS A 8 17.90 11.13 -23.05
C HIS A 8 17.95 11.61 -21.59
N VAL A 9 16.95 12.39 -21.19
CA VAL A 9 16.67 12.68 -19.78
C VAL A 9 16.18 11.40 -19.12
N GLY A 10 17.11 10.49 -18.86
CA GLY A 10 16.93 9.30 -18.04
C GLY A 10 17.29 9.61 -16.60
N SER A 11 16.50 10.44 -15.91
CA SER A 11 16.59 10.67 -14.47
C SER A 11 15.46 9.96 -13.74
N THR A 12 15.40 8.64 -13.88
CA THR A 12 14.58 7.79 -13.02
C THR A 12 15.49 6.76 -12.37
N LEU A 13 15.69 6.95 -11.06
CA LEU A 13 16.08 5.93 -10.08
C LEU A 13 17.54 5.45 -10.13
N ARG A 14 18.49 6.38 -9.99
CA ARG A 14 19.76 6.08 -9.29
C ARG A 14 19.54 6.30 -7.80
N GLY A 15 19.30 5.23 -7.05
CA GLY A 15 19.33 5.27 -5.59
C GLY A 15 18.37 4.34 -4.87
N ALA A 16 18.41 3.03 -5.14
CA ALA A 16 17.95 1.99 -4.21
C ALA A 16 18.35 0.58 -4.70
N GLY A 17 19.63 0.34 -5.00
CA GLY A 17 20.15 -1.02 -5.23
C GLY A 17 20.59 -1.62 -3.89
N MET A 18 19.71 -2.35 -3.21
CA MET A 18 19.81 -3.81 -3.00
C MET A 18 21.18 -4.31 -2.52
N HIS A 19 21.38 -4.32 -1.19
CA HIS A 19 22.29 -5.26 -0.52
C HIS A 19 21.44 -6.37 0.11
N THR A 20 20.85 -7.21 -0.73
CA THR A 20 20.46 -8.55 -0.30
C THR A 20 21.26 -9.46 -1.22
N PRO A 21 22.16 -10.32 -0.70
CA PRO A 21 22.97 -11.15 -1.57
C PRO A 21 22.06 -11.98 -2.46
N LEU A 22 22.18 -11.80 -3.78
CA LEU A 22 21.50 -12.59 -4.82
C LEU A 22 21.97 -14.05 -4.66
N GLY A 23 21.26 -14.80 -3.83
CA GLY A 23 21.67 -16.16 -3.42
C GLY A 23 20.97 -16.64 -2.16
N ARG A 24 20.46 -15.73 -1.31
CA ARG A 24 19.57 -16.08 -0.20
C ARG A 24 18.11 -15.90 -0.66
N PRO A 25 17.26 -16.94 -0.63
CA PRO A 25 15.83 -16.75 -0.82
C PRO A 25 15.35 -15.76 0.25
N ALA A 26 14.57 -14.77 -0.16
CA ALA A 26 13.93 -13.85 0.76
C ALA A 26 13.26 -14.68 1.85
N THR A 27 13.68 -14.50 3.11
CA THR A 27 12.91 -15.07 4.21
C THR A 27 11.53 -14.41 4.17
N PRO A 28 10.46 -14.97 4.75
CA PRO A 28 9.16 -14.32 4.78
C PRO A 28 9.21 -12.88 5.35
N ALA A 29 10.20 -12.60 6.21
CA ALA A 29 10.50 -11.26 6.72
C ALA A 29 11.07 -10.32 5.66
N ASP A 30 11.70 -10.82 4.60
CA ASP A 30 12.26 -10.04 3.49
C ASP A 30 11.29 -9.90 2.29
N ALA A 31 10.12 -10.53 2.34
CA ALA A 31 9.17 -10.61 1.22
C ALA A 31 8.29 -9.34 1.03
N PHE A 32 8.57 -8.26 1.76
CA PHE A 32 7.86 -6.99 1.62
C PHE A 32 8.62 -5.98 0.75
N SER A 33 7.89 -5.05 0.14
CA SER A 33 8.50 -3.93 -0.60
C SER A 33 9.21 -2.96 0.36
N LYS A 34 10.50 -2.73 0.16
CA LYS A 34 11.30 -1.76 0.94
C LYS A 34 11.01 -0.29 0.59
N SER A 35 10.15 -0.05 -0.40
CA SER A 35 9.71 1.30 -0.76
C SER A 35 8.72 1.81 0.29
N VAL A 36 9.03 2.96 0.89
CA VAL A 36 8.19 3.62 1.91
C VAL A 36 6.77 3.84 1.42
N ARG A 37 6.59 4.28 0.17
CA ARG A 37 5.26 4.51 -0.43
C ARG A 37 4.39 3.24 -0.44
N HIS A 38 5.00 2.08 -0.72
CA HIS A 38 4.27 0.81 -0.74
C HIS A 38 3.94 0.33 0.68
N HIS A 39 4.84 0.59 1.64
CA HIS A 39 4.58 0.28 3.04
C HIS A 39 3.44 1.14 3.60
N GLU A 40 3.43 2.44 3.32
CA GLU A 40 2.35 3.36 3.69
C GLU A 40 1.01 2.90 3.08
N ALA A 41 0.98 2.59 1.79
CA ALA A 41 -0.23 2.07 1.13
C ALA A 41 -0.77 0.80 1.80
N ALA A 42 0.11 -0.14 2.13
CA ALA A 42 -0.25 -1.39 2.81
C ALA A 42 -0.81 -1.13 4.21
N LEU A 43 -0.21 -0.21 4.97
CA LEU A 43 -0.71 0.19 6.29
C LEU A 43 -2.08 0.87 6.19
N CYS A 44 -2.29 1.78 5.24
CA CYS A 44 -3.59 2.42 5.03
C CYS A 44 -4.69 1.39 4.76
N LEU A 45 -4.43 0.40 3.90
CA LEU A 45 -5.38 -0.68 3.63
C LEU A 45 -5.62 -1.55 4.86
N LEU A 46 -4.58 -1.86 5.63
CA LEU A 46 -4.68 -2.64 6.87
C LEU A 46 -5.56 -1.92 7.90
N PHE A 47 -5.26 -0.66 8.21
CA PHE A 47 -6.07 0.13 9.13
C PHE A 47 -7.48 0.35 8.60
N GLY A 48 -7.65 0.57 7.30
CA GLY A 48 -8.96 0.64 6.65
C GLY A 48 -9.79 -0.62 6.89
N PHE A 49 -9.22 -1.80 6.62
CA PHE A 49 -9.92 -3.06 6.82
C PHE A 49 -10.33 -3.29 8.28
N PHE A 50 -9.42 -3.04 9.22
CA PHE A 50 -9.71 -3.24 10.65
C PHE A 50 -10.73 -2.24 11.18
N ASN A 51 -10.76 -1.02 10.66
CA ASN A 51 -11.67 0.01 11.16
C ASN A 51 -13.04 0.00 10.48
N PHE A 52 -13.13 -0.36 9.20
CA PHE A 52 -14.37 -0.25 8.40
C PHE A 52 -15.05 -1.58 8.11
N CYS A 53 -14.30 -2.68 7.94
CA CYS A 53 -14.86 -3.96 7.49
C CYS A 53 -14.96 -4.99 8.63
N ARG A 54 -13.95 -5.08 9.49
CA ARG A 54 -13.90 -6.12 10.53
C ARG A 54 -14.72 -5.74 11.74
N LYS A 55 -15.68 -6.59 12.13
CA LYS A 55 -16.40 -6.46 13.41
C LYS A 55 -15.47 -6.76 14.58
N HIS A 56 -15.44 -5.90 15.59
CA HIS A 56 -14.63 -6.11 16.80
C HIS A 56 -15.47 -6.61 17.96
N ILE A 57 -14.84 -7.38 18.84
CA ILE A 57 -15.51 -8.03 19.97
C ILE A 57 -16.04 -7.00 20.97
N LYS A 58 -15.21 -6.00 21.34
CA LYS A 58 -15.55 -4.99 22.36
C LYS A 58 -16.73 -4.10 21.97
N PRO A 59 -16.69 -3.34 20.85
CA PRO A 59 -17.83 -2.52 20.45
C PRO A 59 -18.98 -3.34 19.86
N LYS A 60 -18.80 -4.66 19.63
CA LYS A 60 -19.74 -5.53 18.89
C LYS A 60 -20.14 -4.95 17.51
N THR A 61 -19.38 -4.01 16.98
CA THR A 61 -19.52 -3.36 15.68
C THR A 61 -18.13 -2.99 15.16
N THR A 62 -18.01 -2.26 14.06
CA THR A 62 -16.73 -1.71 13.60
C THR A 62 -16.37 -0.44 14.37
N PRO A 63 -15.08 -0.14 14.58
CA PRO A 63 -14.64 1.09 15.26
C PRO A 63 -15.20 2.37 14.64
N THR A 64 -15.31 2.42 13.31
CA THR A 64 -15.86 3.57 12.56
C THR A 64 -17.35 3.78 12.82
N VAL A 65 -18.13 2.71 12.93
CA VAL A 65 -19.54 2.78 13.30
C VAL A 65 -19.70 3.19 14.76
N ALA A 66 -18.89 2.63 15.67
CA ALA A 66 -18.91 3.01 17.08
C ALA A 66 -18.49 4.49 17.30
N ALA A 67 -17.62 5.02 16.46
CA ALA A 67 -17.19 6.41 16.47
C ALA A 67 -18.17 7.36 15.74
N GLY A 68 -19.25 6.85 15.13
CA GLY A 68 -20.21 7.66 14.37
C GLY A 68 -19.65 8.22 13.05
N LEU A 69 -18.55 7.67 12.54
CA LEU A 69 -17.96 8.09 11.25
C LEU A 69 -18.71 7.50 10.05
N THR A 70 -19.34 6.34 10.25
CA THR A 70 -20.13 5.65 9.22
C THR A 70 -21.36 5.01 9.84
N ASP A 71 -22.48 5.02 9.12
CA ASP A 71 -23.73 4.42 9.62
C ASP A 71 -23.78 2.89 9.43
N ARG A 72 -22.86 2.34 8.63
CA ARG A 72 -22.81 0.92 8.27
C ARG A 72 -21.39 0.37 8.18
N ILE A 73 -21.31 -0.96 8.28
CA ILE A 73 -20.09 -1.74 8.04
C ILE A 73 -19.81 -1.76 6.54
N TRP A 74 -18.57 -1.49 6.16
CA TRP A 74 -18.16 -1.50 4.76
C TRP A 74 -17.81 -2.91 4.31
N THR A 75 -18.12 -3.20 3.05
CA THR A 75 -17.56 -4.35 2.35
C THR A 75 -16.11 -4.08 1.96
N VAL A 76 -15.33 -5.15 1.77
CA VAL A 76 -13.94 -5.02 1.28
C VAL A 76 -13.93 -4.33 -0.10
N TRP A 77 -14.95 -4.55 -0.93
CA TRP A 77 -15.08 -3.90 -2.23
C TRP A 77 -15.19 -2.36 -2.11
N GLU A 78 -16.04 -1.88 -1.20
CA GLU A 78 -16.19 -0.43 -0.95
C GLU A 78 -14.89 0.20 -0.47
N LEU A 79 -14.17 -0.48 0.42
CA LEU A 79 -12.86 -0.04 0.88
C LEU A 79 -11.86 0.07 -0.28
N LEU A 80 -11.80 -0.94 -1.15
CA LEU A 80 -10.90 -0.95 -2.31
C LEU A 80 -11.26 0.12 -3.32
N LYS A 81 -12.56 0.34 -3.57
CA LYS A 81 -13.02 1.42 -4.44
C LYS A 81 -12.57 2.79 -3.92
N ALA A 82 -12.80 3.06 -2.63
CA ALA A 82 -12.37 4.30 -2.00
C ALA A 82 -10.84 4.47 -1.98
N ALA A 83 -10.09 3.37 -1.87
CA ALA A 83 -8.63 3.40 -1.94
C ALA A 83 -8.12 3.66 -3.36
N ALA A 84 -8.77 3.08 -4.38
CA ALA A 84 -8.43 3.26 -5.79
C ALA A 84 -8.67 4.70 -6.28
N GLU A 85 -9.68 5.39 -5.73
CA GLU A 85 -9.94 6.81 -6.02
C GLU A 85 -8.81 7.74 -5.53
N ARG A 86 -7.89 7.25 -4.69
CA ARG A 86 -6.83 8.04 -4.04
C ARG A 86 -5.46 7.89 -4.72
N TYR A 87 -5.34 7.03 -5.72
CA TYR A 87 -4.12 6.75 -6.50
C TYR A 87 -4.32 7.06 -7.98
#